data_AF-A0A5C5XL51-F1
#
_entry.id   AF-A0A5C5XL51-F1
#
_cell.length_a   1.000
_cell.length_b   1.000
_cell.length_c   1.000
_cell.angle_alpha   90.00
_cell.angle_beta   90.00
_cell.angle_gamma   90.00
#
_symmetry.space_group_name_H-M   'P 1'
#
loop_
_entity.id
_entity.type
_entity.pdbx_description
1 polymer ?
#
loop_
_entity_poly.entity_id
_entity_poly.type
_entity_poly.pdbx_seq_one_letter_code
_entity_poly.pdbx_strand_id
1 'polypeptide(L)' 'MNNCYTLRDVAKRIGIPSHRIVYLFTSGKVAEPNRVSGRRLFTEDDIQKIATVLGKEVPDA' A
#
# COMPACT_ATOMS: atom_id res chain seq x y z
N MET A 1 14.89 8.85 -7.79
CA MET A 1 13.54 8.77 -8.38
C MET A 1 12.66 8.11 -7.34
N ASN A 2 11.58 8.77 -6.91
CA ASN A 2 10.62 8.14 -6.01
C ASN A 2 9.76 7.18 -6.86
N ASN A 3 9.94 5.88 -6.66
CA ASN A 3 9.08 4.89 -7.30
C ASN A 3 7.68 5.01 -6.71
N CYS A 4 6.70 5.24 -7.58
CA CYS A 4 5.29 5.24 -7.21
C CYS A 4 4.68 3.91 -7.63
N TYR A 5 4.02 3.25 -6.70
CA TYR A 5 3.38 1.95 -6.89
C TYR A 5 1.88 2.13 -6.97
N THR A 6 1.20 1.33 -7.79
CA THR A 6 -0.26 1.27 -7.78
C THR A 6 -0.76 0.32 -6.69
N LEU A 7 -2.04 0.41 -6.34
CA LEU A 7 -2.67 -0.55 -5.41
C LEU A 7 -2.45 -2.02 -5.83
N ARG A 8 -2.39 -2.29 -7.14
CA ARG A 8 -2.13 -3.64 -7.66
C ARG A 8 -0.70 -4.08 -7.40
N ASP A 9 0.27 -3.18 -7.53
CA ASP A 9 1.68 -3.47 -7.27
C ASP A 9 1.90 -3.75 -5.78
N VAL A 10 1.31 -2.92 -4.91
CA VAL A 10 1.33 -3.14 -3.46
C VAL A 10 0.73 -4.50 -3.09
N ALA A 11 -0.43 -4.84 -3.66
CA ALA A 11 -1.08 -6.13 -3.44
C ALA A 11 -0.18 -7.31 -3.82
N LYS A 12 0.49 -7.24 -4.97
CA LYS A 12 1.44 -8.27 -5.41
C LYS A 12 2.63 -8.37 -4.47
N ARG A 13 3.18 -7.23 -4.05
CA ARG A 13 4.41 -7.17 -3.27
C ARG A 13 4.23 -7.67 -1.84
N ILE A 14 3.12 -7.33 -1.20
CA ILE A 14 2.77 -7.80 0.15
C ILE A 14 2.14 -9.21 0.11
N GLY A 15 1.69 -9.67 -1.06
CA GLY A 15 1.02 -10.96 -1.23
C GLY A 15 -0.38 -10.99 -0.60
N ILE A 16 -1.13 -9.88 -0.68
CA ILE A 16 -2.49 -9.78 -0.14
C ILE A 16 -3.49 -9.18 -1.14
N PRO A 17 -4.79 -9.52 -1.03
CA PRO A 17 -5.81 -8.94 -1.90
C PRO A 17 -5.94 -7.41 -1.74
N SER A 18 -6.11 -6.70 -2.85
CA SER A 18 -6.24 -5.23 -2.86
C SER A 18 -7.36 -4.69 -1.96
N HIS A 19 -8.48 -5.42 -1.80
CA HIS A 19 -9.58 -4.99 -0.93
C HIS A 19 -9.18 -4.93 0.55
N ARG A 20 -8.24 -5.78 1.00
CA ARG A 20 -7.70 -5.74 2.38
C ARG A 20 -6.88 -4.48 2.60
N ILE A 21 -6.10 -4.07 1.59
CA ILE A 21 -5.33 -2.81 1.62
C ILE A 21 -6.28 -1.61 1.63
N VAL A 22 -7.30 -1.60 0.76
CA VAL A 22 -8.32 -0.54 0.73
C VAL A 22 -9.03 -0.40 2.08
N TYR A 23 -9.38 -1.54 2.70
CA TYR A 23 -10.03 -1.55 4.00
C TYR A 23 -9.23 -0.80 5.08
N LEU A 24 -7.90 -0.89 5.06
CA LEU A 24 -7.04 -0.18 6.02
C LEU A 24 -7.22 1.34 5.94
N PHE A 25 -7.37 1.88 4.74
CA PHE A 25 -7.58 3.32 4.56
C PHE A 25 -9.02 3.73 4.89
N THR A 26 -10.00 2.97 4.42
CA THR A 26 -11.42 3.28 4.69
C THR A 26 -11.78 3.14 6.17
N SER A 27 -11.07 2.30 6.92
CA SER A 27 -11.22 2.14 8.37
C SER A 27 -10.32 3.05 9.21
N GLY A 28 -9.48 3.89 8.57
CA GLY A 28 -8.59 4.81 9.26
C GLY A 28 -7.40 4.15 9.97
N LYS A 29 -7.09 2.88 9.67
CA LYS A 29 -5.94 2.16 10.25
C LYS A 29 -4.60 2.60 9.68
N VAL A 30 -4.61 3.17 8.47
CA VAL A 30 -3.44 3.75 7.80
C VAL A 30 -3.88 5.07 7.16
N ALA A 31 -3.00 6.07 7.16
CA ALA A 31 -3.24 7.33 6.48
C ALA A 31 -3.45 7.12 4.97
N GLU A 32 -4.37 7.90 4.37
CA GLU A 32 -4.61 7.85 2.93
C GLU A 32 -3.32 8.31 2.20
N PRO A 33 -2.81 7.53 1.23
CA PRO A 33 -1.62 7.89 0.47
C PRO A 33 -1.95 8.96 -0.56
N ASN A 34 -0.93 9.41 -1.28
CA ASN A 34 -1.12 10.44 -2.30
C ASN A 34 -2.05 9.96 -3.42
N ARG A 35 -2.90 10.85 -3.94
CA ARG A 35 -3.85 10.52 -5.02
C ARG A 35 -3.54 11.35 -6.26
N VAL A 36 -3.38 10.67 -7.38
CA VAL A 36 -3.19 11.29 -8.70
C VAL A 36 -4.31 10.83 -9.60
N SER A 37 -5.08 11.78 -10.12
CA SER A 37 -6.25 11.52 -10.99
C SER A 37 -7.22 10.48 -10.39
N GLY A 38 -7.49 10.60 -9.09
CA GLY A 38 -8.40 9.71 -8.35
C GLY A 38 -7.82 8.36 -7.93
N ARG A 39 -6.62 7.99 -8.39
CA ARG A 39 -5.94 6.72 -8.04
C ARG A 39 -4.96 6.92 -6.89
N ARG A 40 -4.91 5.97 -5.96
CA ARG A 40 -3.88 5.93 -4.91
C ARG A 40 -2.53 5.53 -5.52
N LEU A 41 -1.51 6.33 -5.24
CA LEU A 41 -0.12 6.03 -5.54
C LEU A 41 0.63 5.90 -4.21
N PHE A 42 1.37 4.81 -4.10
CA PHE A 42 2.06 4.42 -2.89
C PHE A 42 3.56 4.62 -3.07
N THR A 43 4.21 5.14 -2.05
CA THR A 43 5.67 5.13 -1.92
C THR A 43 6.14 3.83 -1.27
N GLU A 44 7.45 3.60 -1.28
CA GLU A 44 8.05 2.49 -0.55
C GLU A 44 7.69 2.53 0.95
N ASP A 45 7.75 3.72 1.55
CA ASP A 45 7.39 3.94 2.95
C ASP A 45 5.92 3.58 3.23
N ASP A 46 5.02 3.88 2.30
CA ASP A 46 3.61 3.50 2.43
C ASP A 46 3.44 1.98 2.42
N ILE A 47 4.16 1.30 1.52
CA ILE A 47 4.14 -0.17 1.42
C ILE A 47 4.64 -0.78 2.74
N GLN A 48 5.74 -0.25 3.30
CA GLN A 48 6.30 -0.75 4.56
C GLN A 48 5.35 -0.53 5.74
N LYS A 49 4.69 0.63 5.82
CA LYS A 49 3.66 0.90 6.85
C LYS A 49 2.47 -0.04 6.73
N ILE A 50 1.97 -0.25 5.52
CA ILE A 50 0.86 -1.17 5.25
C ILE A 50 1.24 -2.60 5.68
N ALA A 51 2.43 -3.06 5.29
CA ALA A 51 2.93 -4.38 5.65
C ALA A 51 3.08 -4.56 7.17
N THR A 52 3.62 -3.54 7.86
CA THR A 52 3.74 -3.53 9.32
C THR A 52 2.39 -3.67 10.02
N VAL A 53 1.39 -2.88 9.60
CA VAL A 53 0.02 -2.94 10.17
C VAL A 53 -0.65 -4.29 9.92
N LEU A 54 -0.28 -4.97 8.83
CA LEU A 54 -0.80 -6.30 8.49
C LEU A 54 0.01 -7.45 9.08
N GLY A 55 1.14 -7.19 9.75
CA GLY A 55 2.07 -8.22 10.22
C GLY A 55 2.67 -9.03 9.07
N LYS A 56 3.03 -8.37 7.96
CA LYS A 56 3.62 -8.98 6.77
C LYS A 56 5.03 -8.44 6.52
N GLU A 57 5.86 -9.27 5.93
CA GLU A 57 7.17 -8.87 5.40
C GLU A 57 7.02 -8.46 3.93
N VAL A 58 7.68 -7.37 3.55
CA VAL A 58 7.81 -6.95 2.17
C VAL A 58 9.10 -7.59 1.66
N PRO A 59 9.08 -8.45 0.63
CA PRO A 59 10.30 -8.93 0.01
C PRO A 59 11.08 -7.74 -0.55
N ASP A 60 12.36 -7.62 -0.19
CA ASP A 60 13.28 -6.75 -0.92
C ASP A 60 13.25 -7.18 -2.40
N ALA A 61 12.83 -6.26 -3.25
CA ALA A 61 12.64 -6.48 -4.68
C ALA A 61 13.96 -6.30 -5.43
#